data_AF-A0AA51DPG3-F1
#
_entry.id   AF-A0AA51DPG3-F1
#
_cell.length_a   1.000
_cell.length_b   1.000
_cell.length_c   1.000
_cell.angle_alpha   90.00
_cell.angle_beta   90.00
_cell.angle_gamma   90.00
#
_symmetry.space_group_name_H-M   'P 1'
#
loop_
_entity.id
_entity.type
_entity.pdbx_description
1 polymer ?
#
loop_
_entity_poly.entity_id
_entity_poly.type
_entity_poly.pdbx_seq_one_letter_code
_entity_poly.pdbx_strand_id
1 'polypeptide(L)'
;MKIYLHQPVDIQNDRFPHWWSKTYNSLAIPHKGDYIEDPIWKEPGEFVVEDVTINYYDDSCYVQIAKYNYVIPQSRKDEMSHIAELHGWEASFRKKI
;
A
#
# COMPACT_ATOMS: atom_id res chain seq x y z
N MET A 1 10.72 -13.06 -7.99
CA MET A 1 10.89 -12.00 -6.99
C MET A 1 9.58 -11.71 -6.28
N LYS A 2 9.60 -11.75 -4.96
CA LYS A 2 8.48 -11.37 -4.10
C LYS A 2 8.48 -9.86 -3.88
N ILE A 3 7.40 -9.18 -4.24
CA ILE A 3 7.22 -7.74 -4.06
C ILE A 3 6.42 -7.50 -2.77
N TYR A 4 6.96 -6.66 -1.90
CA TYR A 4 6.29 -6.11 -0.73
C TYR A 4 5.98 -4.64 -0.99
N LEU A 5 4.74 -4.34 -1.36
CA LEU A 5 4.28 -3.00 -1.66
C LEU A 5 3.73 -2.34 -0.39
N HIS A 6 4.12 -1.09 -0.13
CA HIS A 6 3.73 -0.35 1.07
C HIS A 6 3.28 1.06 0.70
N GLN A 7 2.11 1.46 1.21
CA GLN A 7 1.52 2.77 0.99
C GLN A 7 1.13 3.41 2.33
N PRO A 8 1.71 4.56 2.70
CA PRO A 8 1.25 5.32 3.86
C PRO A 8 -0.17 5.85 3.68
N VAL A 9 -0.94 5.87 4.75
CA VAL A 9 -2.26 6.50 4.80
C VAL A 9 -2.42 7.31 6.07
N ASP A 10 -3.25 8.35 6.03
CA ASP A 10 -3.65 9.09 7.22
C ASP A 10 -5.06 8.71 7.64
N ILE A 11 -5.28 8.67 8.95
CA ILE A 11 -6.61 8.51 9.54
C ILE A 11 -6.94 9.76 10.35
N GLN A 12 -8.15 10.28 10.16
CA GLN A 12 -8.63 11.49 10.82
C GLN A 12 -8.58 11.33 12.35
N ASN A 13 -8.00 12.32 13.04
CA ASN A 13 -7.82 12.34 14.50
C ASN A 13 -6.96 11.21 15.07
N ASP A 14 -6.17 10.53 14.24
CA ASP A 14 -5.18 9.56 14.66
C ASP A 14 -3.76 10.09 14.36
N ARG A 15 -2.84 9.96 15.32
CA ARG A 15 -1.44 10.41 15.19
C ARG A 15 -0.48 9.26 14.95
N PHE A 16 -0.95 8.02 14.99
CA PHE A 16 -0.12 6.87 14.71
C PHE A 16 0.06 6.71 13.19
N PRO A 17 1.26 6.29 12.74
CA PRO A 17 1.49 6.01 11.34
C PRO A 17 0.67 4.79 10.91
N HIS A 18 -0.01 4.91 9.77
CA HIS A 18 -0.85 3.86 9.20
C HIS A 18 -0.45 3.58 7.76
N TRP A 19 -0.69 2.36 7.31
CA TRP A 19 -0.34 1.94 5.97
C TRP A 19 -1.26 0.86 5.44
N TRP A 20 -1.30 0.77 4.11
CA TRP A 20 -1.70 -0.42 3.39
C TRP A 20 -0.46 -1.17 2.90
N SER A 21 -0.51 -2.49 2.94
CA SER A 21 0.54 -3.35 2.40
C SER A 21 -0.04 -4.44 1.52
N LYS A 22 0.64 -4.75 0.41
CA LYS A 22 0.25 -5.83 -0.49
C LYS A 22 1.47 -6.63 -0.91
N THR A 23 1.32 -7.94 -0.95
CA THR A 23 2.41 -8.85 -1.29
C THR A 23 2.02 -9.68 -2.50
N TYR A 24 2.89 -9.74 -3.51
CA TYR A 24 2.67 -10.53 -4.71
C TYR A 24 4.00 -10.96 -5.34
N ASN A 25 3.94 -11.90 -6.28
CA ASN A 25 5.11 -12.32 -7.06
C ASN A 25 5.12 -11.61 -8.41
N SER A 26 6.28 -11.13 -8.83
CA SER A 26 6.49 -10.48 -10.11
C SER A 26 7.80 -10.91 -10.74
N LEU A 27 7.85 -10.87 -12.08
CA LEU A 27 9.09 -10.96 -12.86
C LEU A 27 9.67 -9.57 -13.16
N ALA A 28 8.86 -8.52 -13.04
CA ALA A 28 9.28 -7.13 -13.18
C ALA A 28 9.68 -6.56 -11.82
N ILE A 29 10.81 -5.85 -11.79
CA ILE A 29 11.30 -5.13 -10.62
C ILE A 29 10.86 -3.67 -10.77
N PRO A 30 10.02 -3.13 -9.86
CA PRO A 30 9.67 -1.72 -9.87
C PRO A 30 10.90 -0.84 -9.62
N HIS A 31 10.92 0.34 -10.22
CA HIS A 31 11.95 1.34 -10.01
C HIS A 31 11.35 2.61 -9.44
N LYS A 32 12.19 3.38 -8.73
CA LYS A 32 11.82 4.72 -8.31
C LYS A 32 11.42 5.59 -9.50
N GLY A 33 10.24 6.20 -9.43
CA GLY A 33 9.63 6.98 -10.51
C GLY A 33 8.64 6.21 -11.38
N ASP A 34 8.59 4.88 -11.29
CA ASP A 34 7.52 4.10 -11.92
C ASP A 34 6.17 4.42 -11.26
N TYR A 35 5.08 4.16 -11.98
CA TYR A 35 3.72 4.25 -11.44
C TYR A 35 3.17 2.84 -11.25
N ILE A 36 2.47 2.63 -10.14
CA ILE A 36 1.74 1.39 -9.85
C ILE A 36 0.25 1.69 -9.98
N GLU A 37 -0.45 0.87 -10.76
CA GLU A 37 -1.91 0.86 -10.88
C GLU A 37 -2.49 -0.27 -10.00
N ASP A 38 -3.59 0.02 -9.30
CA ASP A 38 -4.32 -0.97 -8.51
C ASP A 38 -5.80 -0.57 -8.39
N PRO A 39 -6.76 -1.51 -8.55
CA PRO A 39 -8.19 -1.19 -8.53
C PRO A 39 -8.73 -0.67 -7.19
N ILE A 40 -7.96 -0.75 -6.09
CA ILE A 40 -8.33 -0.10 -4.82
C ILE A 40 -8.43 1.43 -4.98
N TRP A 41 -7.72 2.00 -5.94
CA TRP A 41 -7.72 3.44 -6.22
C TRP A 41 -8.73 3.78 -7.33
N LYS A 42 -9.40 4.94 -7.19
CA LYS A 42 -10.28 5.45 -8.26
C LYS A 42 -9.46 6.10 -9.37
N GLU A 43 -9.88 5.91 -10.62
CA GLU A 43 -9.19 6.41 -11.82
C GLU A 43 -8.74 7.90 -11.73
N PRO A 44 -7.52 8.25 -12.20
CA PRO A 44 -6.57 7.37 -12.89
C PRO A 44 -5.86 6.38 -11.95
N GLY A 45 -6.03 6.49 -10.63
CA GLY A 45 -5.76 5.42 -9.69
C GLY A 45 -4.33 4.89 -9.69
N GLU A 46 -3.33 5.74 -9.88
CA GLU A 46 -1.93 5.34 -9.90
C GLU A 46 -1.12 6.08 -8.83
N PHE A 47 -0.13 5.38 -8.25
CA PHE A 47 0.79 5.97 -7.29
C PHE A 47 2.24 5.74 -7.70
N VAL A 48 3.04 6.81 -7.60
CA VAL A 48 4.46 6.77 -7.95
C VAL A 48 5.26 5.98 -6.91
N VAL A 49 6.22 5.20 -7.36
CA VAL A 49 7.21 4.53 -6.52
C VAL A 49 8.24 5.57 -6.04
N GLU A 50 8.32 5.76 -4.74
CA GLU A 50 9.22 6.73 -4.10
C GLU A 50 10.55 6.12 -3.70
N ASP A 51 10.54 4.84 -3.33
CA ASP A 51 11.73 4.11 -2.89
C ASP A 51 11.61 2.60 -3.15
N VAL A 52 12.76 1.98 -3.39
CA VAL A 52 12.88 0.55 -3.69
C VAL A 52 14.11 0.00 -2.98
N THR A 53 13.91 -1.05 -2.18
CA THR A 53 15.00 -1.82 -1.56
C THR A 53 14.94 -3.26 -2.04
N ILE A 54 15.96 -3.70 -2.75
CA ILE A 54 16.05 -5.08 -3.26
C ILE A 54 16.92 -5.89 -2.30
N ASN A 55 16.38 -7.01 -1.82
CA ASN A 55 17.13 -8.03 -1.11
C ASN A 55 17.34 -9.24 -2.03
N TYR A 56 18.56 -9.37 -2.56
CA TYR A 56 18.92 -10.49 -3.44
C TYR A 56 19.11 -11.81 -2.71
N TYR A 57 19.27 -11.80 -1.38
CA TYR A 57 19.46 -13.03 -0.60
C TYR A 57 18.16 -13.84 -0.52
N ASP A 58 17.01 -13.18 -0.39
CA ASP A 58 15.69 -13.81 -0.25
C ASP A 58 14.79 -13.62 -1.48
N ASP A 59 15.35 -13.15 -2.61
CA ASP A 59 14.65 -12.78 -3.84
C ASP A 59 13.41 -11.90 -3.58
N SER A 60 13.60 -10.85 -2.77
CA SER A 60 12.52 -9.92 -2.43
C SER A 60 12.82 -8.47 -2.76
N CYS A 61 11.76 -7.70 -2.97
CA CYS A 61 11.82 -6.28 -3.27
C CYS A 61 10.77 -5.55 -2.44
N TYR A 62 11.23 -4.61 -1.63
CA TYR A 62 10.40 -3.75 -0.81
C TYR A 62 10.19 -2.43 -1.54
N VAL A 63 8.93 -2.10 -1.79
CA VAL A 63 8.53 -0.98 -2.64
C VAL A 63 7.66 -0.05 -1.83
N GLN A 64 8.12 1.19 -1.68
CA GLN A 64 7.36 2.28 -1.08
C GLN A 64 6.73 3.10 -2.21
N ILE A 65 5.42 3.22 -2.20
CA ILE A 65 4.70 4.14 -3.09
C ILE A 65 4.25 5.39 -2.33
N ALA A 66 3.97 6.43 -3.10
CA ALA A 66 3.49 7.69 -2.58
C ALA A 66 2.27 7.50 -1.68
N LYS A 67 2.24 8.31 -0.63
CA LYS A 67 1.18 8.34 0.36
C LYS A 67 -0.18 8.51 -0.32
N TYR A 68 -1.18 7.82 0.20
CA TYR A 68 -2.55 7.97 -0.24
C TYR A 68 -3.04 9.42 -0.04
N ASN A 69 -3.56 10.01 -1.11
CA ASN A 69 -3.84 11.46 -1.16
C ASN A 69 -4.95 11.93 -0.22
N TYR A 70 -5.77 11.01 0.31
CA TYR A 70 -6.93 11.35 1.13
C TYR A 70 -6.75 10.88 2.57
N VAL A 71 -7.22 11.70 3.51
CA VAL A 71 -7.34 11.32 4.92
C VAL A 71 -8.58 10.44 5.08
N ILE A 72 -8.41 9.23 5.61
CA ILE A 72 -9.50 8.30 5.88
C ILE A 72 -10.29 8.81 7.09
N PRO A 73 -11.62 9.05 6.95
CA PRO A 73 -12.44 9.40 8.11
C PRO A 73 -12.42 8.28 9.15
N GLN A 74 -12.28 8.63 10.43
CA GLN A 74 -12.25 7.63 11.52
C GLN A 74 -13.49 6.71 11.50
N SER A 75 -14.65 7.25 11.14
CA SER A 75 -15.92 6.52 11.02
C SER A 75 -15.94 5.47 9.90
N ARG A 76 -15.05 5.59 8.91
CA ARG A 76 -14.95 4.69 7.73
C ARG A 76 -13.70 3.82 7.77
N LYS A 77 -12.95 3.84 8.87
CA LYS A 77 -11.71 3.06 9.03
C LYS A 77 -11.92 1.57 8.76
N ASP A 78 -12.98 0.99 9.33
CA ASP A 78 -13.29 -0.44 9.15
C ASP A 78 -13.76 -0.75 7.72
N GLU A 79 -14.55 0.15 7.12
CA GLU A 79 -14.98 0.03 5.71
C GLU A 79 -13.77 0.08 4.76
N MET A 80 -12.86 1.05 4.93
CA MET A 80 -11.66 1.16 4.11
C MET A 80 -10.72 -0.03 4.31
N SER A 81 -10.61 -0.55 5.53
CA SER A 81 -9.87 -1.80 5.78
C SER A 81 -10.48 -2.98 5.05
N HIS A 82 -11.81 -3.06 4.96
CA HIS A 82 -12.49 -4.14 4.26
C HIS A 82 -12.34 -4.01 2.73
N ILE A 83 -12.44 -2.80 2.18
CA ILE A 83 -12.17 -2.54 0.77
C ILE A 83 -10.73 -2.94 0.42
N ALA A 84 -9.75 -2.55 1.24
CA ALA A 84 -8.36 -2.95 1.06
C ALA A 84 -8.23 -4.49 0.96
N GLU A 85 -8.86 -5.22 1.87
CA GLU A 85 -8.87 -6.69 1.89
C GLU A 85 -9.47 -7.29 0.59
N LEU A 86 -10.59 -6.75 0.09
CA LEU A 86 -11.20 -7.19 -1.17
C LEU A 86 -10.26 -7.03 -2.37
N HIS A 87 -9.33 -6.09 -2.31
CA HIS A 87 -8.31 -5.84 -3.34
C HIS A 87 -6.95 -6.50 -3.02
N GLY A 88 -6.88 -7.37 -2.00
CA GLY A 88 -5.67 -8.09 -1.61
C GLY A 88 -4.64 -7.25 -0.85
N TRP A 89 -5.08 -6.14 -0.26
CA TRP A 89 -4.28 -5.29 0.61
C TRP A 89 -4.59 -5.56 2.08
N GLU A 90 -3.58 -5.45 2.93
CA GLU A 90 -3.70 -5.49 4.37
C GLU A 90 -3.59 -4.07 4.94
N ALA A 91 -4.52 -3.69 5.82
CA ALA A 91 -4.49 -2.42 6.52
C ALA A 91 -3.90 -2.58 7.92
N SER A 92 -2.85 -1.81 8.24
CA SER A 92 -2.18 -1.84 9.56
C SER A 92 -3.11 -1.49 10.72
N PHE A 93 -4.20 -0.80 10.40
CA PHE A 93 -5.15 -0.23 11.33
C PHE A 93 -6.42 -1.07 11.49
N ARG A 94 -6.48 -2.24 10.86
CA ARG A 94 -7.54 -3.23 11.07
C ARG A 94 -7.52 -3.69 12.53
N LYS A 95 -8.68 -3.70 13.20
CA LYS A 95 -8.82 -4.41 14.48
C LYS A 95 -8.66 -5.91 14.21
N LYS A 96 -7.62 -6.52 14.78
CA LYS A 96 -7.56 -7.99 14.88
C LYS A 96 -8.61 -8.39 15.92
N ILE A 97 -9.66 -9.09 15.47
CA ILE A 97 -10.68 -9.70 16.32
C ILE A 97 -10.06 -10.92 17.00
#